data_AF-A0A3S7KIG3-F1
#
_entry.id   AF-A0A3S7KIG3-F1
#
_cell.length_a   1.000
_cell.length_b   1.000
_cell.length_c   1.000
_cell.angle_alpha   90.00
_cell.angle_beta   90.00
_cell.angle_gamma   90.00
#
_symmetry.space_group_name_H-M   'P 1'
#
loop_
_entity.id
_entity.type
_entity.pdbx_description
1 polymer ?
#
loop_
_entity_poly.entity_id
_entity_poly.type
_entity_poly.pdbx_seq_one_letter_code
_entity_poly.pdbx_strand_id
1 'polypeptide(L)'
;MNELLDGLWQASLWLALGVLLLAAARPLLVKLGGAELAYRSWWLLPLLLAALLLPLPALRALPVLQHVPTLPLKVVPGAVEGAAAQLPMWPWLLALAWGLGAGLHLTRELRAQRRFERGLGTLQARGDGSWQASADPGLPALVGLWQPRIVVGPHFDQQFDADEQALILRHERSHRRNGDHWANGALLLARSVFWFHPLLPWAARRFLRDQELACDARTVAAQPTQRRLYASTLLKAQLVHPVAPMACHWRSQPVLKERIAMLKQSQRKALPKVSGQVLLVGLCMGVAALAWASQGAVTGTPSVSAEPFQHAAADAAKAGLDSPVQAQKMSPPAYPSEAFEKGLIGVVNLIVAVDAKGNVTDVQVESATNPGVFEAASIAAARKWTYTPAMKNGKAVAGKLRIPITYAMDNTEAAGGQTQ
;
A
#
# COMPACT_ATOMS: atom_id res chain seq x y z
N MET A 1 0.11 -10.22 -12.33
CA MET A 1 0.54 -8.90 -12.85
C MET A 1 -0.38 -7.79 -12.36
N ASN A 2 -1.71 -7.96 -12.48
CA ASN A 2 -2.68 -7.06 -11.83
C ASN A 2 -2.36 -6.91 -10.33
N GLU A 3 -2.07 -8.01 -9.62
CA GLU A 3 -1.63 -7.98 -8.22
C GLU A 3 -0.40 -7.10 -7.94
N LEU A 4 0.57 -7.02 -8.87
CA LEU A 4 1.75 -6.16 -8.71
C LEU A 4 1.37 -4.69 -8.84
N LEU A 5 0.57 -4.35 -9.84
CA LEU A 5 0.11 -2.97 -10.08
C LEU A 5 -0.84 -2.51 -8.98
N ASP A 6 -1.74 -3.38 -8.53
CA ASP A 6 -2.64 -3.13 -7.41
C ASP A 6 -1.85 -2.95 -6.11
N GLY A 7 -0.86 -3.80 -5.86
CA GLY A 7 0.06 -3.67 -4.74
C GLY A 7 0.86 -2.36 -4.78
N LEU A 8 1.38 -1.95 -5.94
CA LEU A 8 2.09 -0.67 -6.12
C LEU A 8 1.17 0.53 -5.88
N TRP A 9 -0.08 0.46 -6.37
CA TRP A 9 -1.08 1.49 -6.18
C TRP A 9 -1.44 1.65 -4.69
N GLN A 10 -1.77 0.54 -4.03
CA GLN A 10 -2.05 0.54 -2.59
C GLN A 10 -0.85 1.05 -1.80
N ALA A 11 0.35 0.56 -2.07
CA ALA A 11 1.58 1.00 -1.43
C ALA A 11 1.82 2.51 -1.63
N SER A 12 1.49 3.06 -2.80
CA SER A 12 1.56 4.50 -3.07
C SER A 12 0.60 5.31 -2.19
N LEU A 13 -0.65 4.86 -2.05
CA LEU A 13 -1.64 5.53 -1.18
C LEU A 13 -1.21 5.51 0.29
N TRP A 14 -0.73 4.37 0.76
CA TRP A 14 -0.25 4.22 2.13
C TRP A 14 1.03 5.01 2.41
N LEU A 15 1.94 5.07 1.45
CA LEU A 15 3.11 5.93 1.53
C LEU A 15 2.70 7.39 1.67
N ALA A 16 1.75 7.86 0.84
CA ALA A 16 1.23 9.22 0.93
C ALA A 16 0.63 9.53 2.31
N LEU A 17 -0.24 8.64 2.81
CA LEU A 17 -0.87 8.79 4.12
C LEU A 17 0.17 8.79 5.24
N GLY A 18 1.10 7.84 5.25
CA GLY A 18 2.17 7.75 6.23
C GLY A 18 3.06 8.99 6.25
N VAL A 19 3.43 9.50 5.08
CA VAL A 19 4.22 10.73 4.95
C VAL A 19 3.47 11.93 5.54
N LEU A 20 2.17 12.08 5.26
CA LEU A 20 1.35 13.16 5.80
C LEU A 20 1.17 13.06 7.33
N LEU A 21 0.97 11.85 7.85
CA LEU A 21 0.87 11.61 9.29
C LEU A 21 2.18 11.94 10.01
N LEU A 22 3.32 11.50 9.48
CA LEU A 22 4.64 11.85 10.03
C LEU A 22 4.90 13.36 9.97
N ALA A 23 4.50 14.02 8.87
CA ALA A 23 4.60 15.46 8.72
C ALA A 23 3.83 16.20 9.83
N ALA A 24 2.59 15.79 10.08
CA ALA A 24 1.71 16.37 11.10
C ALA A 24 2.17 16.05 12.52
N ALA A 25 2.69 14.83 12.76
CA ALA A 25 3.18 14.40 14.05
C ALA A 25 4.55 14.98 14.43
N ARG A 26 5.36 15.42 13.45
CA ARG A 26 6.73 15.93 13.69
C ARG A 26 6.86 16.94 14.84
N PRO A 27 6.08 18.03 14.95
CA PRO A 27 6.23 18.97 16.06
C PRO A 27 6.04 18.32 17.43
N LEU A 28 5.14 17.34 17.53
CA LEU A 28 4.95 16.56 18.75
C LEU A 28 6.15 15.63 19.00
N LEU A 29 6.63 14.93 17.97
CA LEU A 29 7.79 14.03 18.08
C LEU A 29 9.05 14.77 18.53
N VAL A 30 9.30 15.97 17.98
CA VAL A 30 10.41 16.84 18.42
C VAL A 30 10.22 17.28 19.87
N LYS A 31 8.99 17.62 20.29
CA LYS A 31 8.71 17.99 21.70
C LYS A 31 8.93 16.84 22.67
N LEU A 32 8.54 15.61 22.29
CA LEU A 32 8.57 14.43 23.16
C LEU A 32 9.95 13.78 23.26
N GLY A 33 10.68 13.71 22.14
CA GLY A 33 11.94 12.94 22.04
C GLY A 33 13.02 13.61 21.22
N GLY A 34 12.88 14.90 20.91
CA GLY A 34 13.86 15.67 20.15
C GLY A 34 13.99 15.25 18.69
N ALA A 35 15.06 15.71 18.05
CA ALA A 35 15.35 15.40 16.65
C ALA A 35 15.61 13.90 16.41
N GLU A 36 16.14 13.17 17.39
CA GLU A 36 16.40 11.74 17.28
C GLU A 36 15.11 10.93 17.09
N LEU A 37 14.06 11.24 17.85
CA LEU A 37 12.77 10.56 17.72
C LEU A 37 12.11 10.87 16.36
N ALA A 38 12.12 12.14 15.95
CA ALA A 38 11.60 12.55 14.66
C ALA A 38 12.33 11.84 13.51
N TYR A 39 13.66 11.73 13.58
CA TYR A 39 14.42 11.00 12.58
C TYR A 39 14.08 9.51 12.55
N ARG A 40 14.02 8.85 13.71
CA ARG A 40 13.69 7.42 13.80
C ARG A 40 12.27 7.08 13.34
N SER A 41 11.31 8.00 13.50
CA SER A 41 9.92 7.77 13.07
C SER A 41 9.77 7.56 11.55
N TRP A 42 10.74 7.98 10.74
CA TRP A 42 10.72 7.72 9.30
C TRP A 42 10.83 6.22 8.95
N TRP A 43 11.39 5.39 9.84
CA TRP A 43 11.41 3.93 9.67
C TRP A 43 10.02 3.29 9.75
N LEU A 44 9.00 4.02 10.21
CA LEU A 44 7.62 3.56 10.17
C LEU A 44 7.08 3.44 8.74
N LEU A 45 7.60 4.20 7.78
CA LEU A 45 7.18 4.11 6.39
C LEU A 45 7.56 2.76 5.75
N PRO A 46 8.83 2.33 5.72
CA PRO A 46 9.17 1.01 5.19
C PRO A 46 8.53 -0.12 6.00
N LEU A 47 8.32 0.03 7.31
CA LEU A 47 7.58 -0.96 8.11
C LEU A 47 6.10 -1.03 7.71
N LEU A 48 5.45 0.12 7.49
CA LEU A 48 4.07 0.20 6.98
C LEU A 48 3.96 -0.49 5.61
N LEU A 49 4.91 -0.23 4.71
CA LEU A 49 4.93 -0.86 3.39
C LEU A 49 5.22 -2.37 3.46
N ALA A 50 6.13 -2.80 4.34
CA ALA A 50 6.39 -4.22 4.57
C ALA A 50 5.17 -4.94 5.18
N ALA A 51 4.39 -4.25 6.01
CA ALA A 51 3.15 -4.79 6.56
C ALA A 51 2.10 -5.09 5.49
N LEU A 52 2.09 -4.35 4.37
CA LEU A 52 1.22 -4.63 3.22
C LEU A 52 1.62 -5.90 2.45
N LEU A 53 2.87 -6.33 2.58
CA LEU A 53 3.39 -7.56 1.94
C LEU A 53 3.18 -8.80 2.80
N LEU A 54 2.79 -8.64 4.07
CA LEU A 54 2.48 -9.77 4.94
C LEU A 54 1.11 -10.36 4.55
N PRO A 55 1.02 -11.66 4.23
CA PRO A 55 -0.26 -12.32 4.10
C PRO A 55 -0.88 -12.38 5.50
N LEU A 56 -1.88 -11.52 5.77
CA LEU A 56 -2.62 -11.49 7.04
C LEU A 56 -3.95 -12.30 7.04
N PRO A 57 -4.20 -13.35 6.23
CA PRO A 57 -5.48 -14.07 6.32
C PRO A 57 -5.66 -14.74 7.69
N ALA A 58 -4.58 -15.00 8.44
CA ALA A 58 -4.64 -15.58 9.78
C ALA A 58 -5.13 -14.59 10.87
N LEU A 59 -5.05 -13.27 10.67
CA LEU A 59 -5.46 -12.28 11.68
C LEU A 59 -6.96 -11.92 11.62
N ARG A 60 -7.70 -12.30 10.56
CA ARG A 60 -9.17 -12.18 10.48
C ARG A 60 -9.89 -12.96 11.57
N ALA A 61 -9.23 -14.01 12.09
CA ALA A 61 -9.76 -14.85 13.16
C ALA A 61 -9.71 -14.18 14.54
N LEU A 62 -9.09 -12.99 14.69
CA LEU A 62 -9.03 -12.30 15.96
C LEU A 62 -10.30 -11.46 16.22
N PRO A 63 -11.08 -11.73 17.28
CA PRO A 63 -12.39 -11.13 17.53
C PRO A 63 -12.35 -9.61 17.80
N VAL A 64 -11.19 -9.07 18.19
CA VAL A 64 -11.00 -7.62 18.45
C VAL A 64 -11.10 -6.77 17.18
N LEU A 65 -10.79 -7.32 16.01
CA LEU A 65 -10.79 -6.56 14.74
C LEU A 65 -12.18 -6.46 14.09
N GLN A 66 -13.21 -7.13 14.64
CA GLN A 66 -14.58 -7.09 14.12
C GLN A 66 -15.36 -5.81 14.49
N HIS A 67 -14.84 -5.01 15.43
CA HIS A 67 -15.52 -3.84 16.00
C HIS A 67 -14.89 -2.50 15.57
N VAL A 68 -13.98 -2.52 14.58
CA VAL A 68 -13.31 -1.31 14.10
C VAL A 68 -14.25 -0.57 13.14
N PRO A 69 -14.70 0.67 13.45
CA PRO A 69 -15.60 1.42 12.59
C PRO A 69 -14.89 1.74 11.26
N THR A 70 -15.41 1.20 10.16
CA THR A 70 -14.90 1.45 8.81
C THR A 70 -15.48 2.77 8.28
N LEU A 71 -14.63 3.69 7.84
CA LEU A 71 -15.05 4.83 7.02
C LEU A 71 -15.28 4.34 5.57
N PRO A 72 -16.45 4.57 4.96
CA PRO A 72 -16.71 4.16 3.58
C PRO A 72 -16.05 5.14 2.61
N LEU A 73 -14.74 5.00 2.40
CA LEU A 73 -14.05 5.66 1.29
C LEU A 73 -14.27 4.81 0.04
N LYS A 74 -15.27 5.21 -0.75
CA LYS A 74 -15.65 4.61 -2.02
C LYS A 74 -14.58 4.88 -3.08
N VAL A 75 -13.52 4.08 -3.12
CA VAL A 75 -12.65 3.98 -4.29
C VAL A 75 -13.33 2.98 -5.22
N VAL A 76 -13.89 3.45 -6.33
CA VAL A 76 -14.48 2.60 -7.37
C VAL A 76 -13.37 2.25 -8.36
N PRO A 77 -12.84 1.02 -8.40
CA PRO A 77 -12.16 0.54 -9.59
C PRO A 77 -13.24 0.33 -10.65
N GLY A 78 -13.14 1.01 -11.78
CA GLY A 78 -14.02 0.76 -12.91
C GLY A 78 -13.74 -0.64 -13.47
N ALA A 79 -14.52 -1.63 -13.04
CA ALA A 79 -14.52 -2.95 -13.67
C ALA A 79 -15.25 -2.83 -15.01
N VAL A 80 -14.50 -2.91 -16.10
CA VAL A 80 -15.05 -3.16 -17.44
C VAL A 80 -15.05 -4.67 -17.61
N GLU A 81 -16.19 -5.32 -17.34
CA GLU A 81 -16.37 -6.73 -17.66
C GLU A 81 -17.39 -6.90 -18.79
N GLY A 82 -16.92 -7.55 -19.86
CA GLY A 82 -17.71 -7.82 -21.04
C GLY A 82 -16.83 -8.12 -22.25
N ALA A 83 -16.11 -9.24 -22.22
CA ALA A 83 -15.79 -10.07 -23.38
C ALA A 83 -14.67 -11.04 -22.99
N ALA A 84 -14.79 -12.31 -23.40
CA ALA A 84 -13.64 -13.18 -23.60
C ALA A 84 -12.77 -12.58 -24.71
N ALA A 85 -11.95 -11.59 -24.34
CA ALA A 85 -11.02 -10.88 -25.19
C ALA A 85 -9.62 -11.10 -24.62
N GLN A 86 -8.66 -11.32 -25.52
CA GLN A 86 -7.22 -11.38 -25.26
C GLN A 86 -6.84 -10.57 -24.01
N LEU A 87 -6.19 -11.21 -23.02
CA LEU A 87 -5.70 -10.52 -21.82
C LEU A 87 -5.04 -9.21 -22.27
N PRO A 88 -5.62 -8.04 -21.94
CA PRO A 88 -5.22 -6.82 -22.58
C PRO A 88 -3.75 -6.55 -22.23
N MET A 89 -2.94 -6.18 -23.22
CA MET A 89 -1.49 -6.02 -23.06
C MET A 89 -1.08 -4.85 -22.15
N TRP A 90 -2.01 -3.97 -21.78
CA TRP A 90 -1.70 -2.73 -21.05
C TRP A 90 -1.11 -2.94 -19.64
N PRO A 91 -1.48 -3.94 -18.81
CA PRO A 91 -0.85 -4.15 -17.51
C PRO A 91 0.63 -4.51 -17.65
N TRP A 92 0.97 -5.26 -18.71
CA TRP A 92 2.36 -5.57 -19.03
C TRP A 92 3.13 -4.33 -19.47
N LEU A 93 2.52 -3.48 -20.30
CA LEU A 93 3.13 -2.21 -20.70
C LEU A 93 3.34 -1.27 -19.50
N LEU A 94 2.39 -1.20 -18.57
CA LEU A 94 2.52 -0.40 -17.36
C LEU A 94 3.59 -0.94 -16.41
N ALA A 95 3.62 -2.26 -16.19
CA ALA A 95 4.65 -2.89 -15.36
C ALA A 95 6.05 -2.69 -15.96
N LEU A 96 6.17 -2.81 -17.30
CA LEU A 96 7.40 -2.53 -18.02
C LEU A 96 7.79 -1.05 -17.90
N ALA A 97 6.86 -0.12 -18.11
CA ALA A 97 7.11 1.32 -17.98
C ALA A 97 7.53 1.69 -16.55
N TRP A 98 6.88 1.12 -15.53
CA TRP A 98 7.25 1.28 -14.13
C TRP A 98 8.67 0.76 -13.87
N GLY A 99 8.98 -0.46 -14.30
CA GLY A 99 10.29 -1.08 -14.12
C GLY A 99 11.42 -0.33 -14.83
N LEU A 100 11.17 0.14 -16.05
CA LEU A 100 12.08 1.00 -16.80
C LEU A 100 12.31 2.34 -16.10
N GLY A 101 11.25 2.97 -15.59
CA GLY A 101 11.36 4.21 -14.81
C GLY A 101 12.17 4.03 -13.53
N ALA A 102 11.92 2.93 -12.80
CA ALA A 102 12.66 2.60 -11.59
C ALA A 102 14.14 2.32 -11.88
N GLY A 103 14.43 1.57 -12.94
CA GLY A 103 15.79 1.29 -13.40
C GLY A 103 16.52 2.55 -13.88
N LEU A 104 15.86 3.42 -14.65
CA LEU A 104 16.44 4.68 -15.11
C LEU A 104 16.75 5.62 -13.94
N HIS A 105 15.84 5.73 -12.99
CA HIS A 105 16.07 6.53 -11.78
C HIS A 105 17.26 5.98 -11.00
N LEU A 106 17.26 4.68 -10.66
CA LEU A 106 18.34 4.05 -9.91
C LEU A 106 19.70 4.19 -10.62
N THR A 107 19.75 3.95 -11.93
CA THR A 107 21.00 4.08 -12.70
C THR A 107 21.49 5.52 -12.76
N ARG A 108 20.59 6.52 -12.88
CA ARG A 108 20.95 7.94 -12.81
C ARG A 108 21.59 8.28 -11.47
N GLU A 109 21.01 7.82 -10.37
CA GLU A 109 21.51 8.04 -9.02
C GLU A 109 22.86 7.36 -8.79
N LEU A 110 23.01 6.09 -9.20
CA LEU A 110 24.28 5.37 -9.11
C LEU A 110 25.37 6.02 -9.98
N ARG A 111 25.02 6.56 -11.16
CA ARG A 111 25.95 7.32 -12.01
C ARG A 111 26.35 8.64 -11.35
N ALA A 112 25.42 9.34 -10.71
CA ALA A 112 25.71 10.56 -9.96
C ALA A 112 26.65 10.28 -8.78
N GLN A 113 26.40 9.21 -8.03
CA GLN A 113 27.29 8.75 -6.95
C GLN A 113 28.70 8.41 -7.46
N ARG A 114 28.81 7.63 -8.54
CA ARG A 114 30.10 7.30 -9.15
C ARG A 114 30.84 8.54 -9.67
N ARG A 115 30.11 9.53 -10.21
CA ARG A 115 30.69 10.80 -10.65
C ARG A 115 31.24 11.59 -9.46
N PHE A 116 30.51 11.63 -8.35
CA PHE A 116 30.97 12.25 -7.11
C PHE A 116 32.24 11.57 -6.58
N GLU A 117 32.24 10.24 -6.50
CA GLU A 117 33.41 9.47 -6.02
C GLU A 117 34.65 9.70 -6.89
N ARG A 118 34.49 9.76 -8.22
CA ARG A 118 35.60 10.14 -9.12
C ARG A 118 36.04 11.60 -8.92
N GLY A 119 35.10 12.48 -8.58
CA GLY A 119 35.36 13.88 -8.27
C GLY A 119 36.15 14.11 -6.98
N LEU A 120 36.31 13.10 -6.11
CA LEU A 120 37.18 13.17 -4.94
C LEU A 120 38.67 13.15 -5.30
N GLY A 121 39.01 12.66 -6.49
CA GLY A 121 40.41 12.48 -6.91
C GLY A 121 41.11 11.39 -6.10
N THR A 122 42.39 11.59 -5.79
CA THR A 122 43.19 10.62 -5.03
C THR A 122 42.85 10.71 -3.55
N LEU A 123 42.67 9.55 -2.89
CA LEU A 123 42.42 9.47 -1.46
C LEU A 123 43.70 9.05 -0.71
N GLN A 124 44.12 9.84 0.27
CA GLN A 124 45.23 9.52 1.17
C GLN A 124 44.70 9.18 2.56
N ALA A 125 45.19 8.10 3.16
CA ALA A 125 44.79 7.71 4.51
C ALA A 125 45.41 8.65 5.55
N ARG A 126 44.61 9.07 6.54
CA ARG A 126 45.04 9.90 7.66
C ARG A 126 45.16 9.05 8.94
N GLY A 127 46.00 9.50 9.88
CA GLY A 127 46.26 8.78 11.14
C GLY A 127 45.04 8.68 12.09
N ASP A 128 43.99 9.46 11.85
CA ASP A 128 42.74 9.51 12.62
C ASP A 128 41.65 8.54 12.09
N GLY A 129 41.99 7.72 11.08
CA GLY A 129 41.10 6.78 10.41
C GLY A 129 40.18 7.41 9.36
N SER A 130 40.38 8.68 9.02
CA SER A 130 39.73 9.36 7.90
C SER A 130 40.61 9.35 6.64
N TRP A 131 40.07 9.84 5.53
CA TRP A 131 40.76 9.92 4.24
C TRP A 131 40.77 11.37 3.76
N GLN A 132 41.88 11.83 3.19
CA GLN A 132 41.99 13.14 2.58
C GLN A 132 41.82 13.00 1.06
N ALA A 133 40.88 13.75 0.50
CA ALA A 133 40.70 13.87 -0.93
C ALA A 133 41.63 14.94 -1.52
N SER A 134 42.11 14.73 -2.74
CA SER A 134 42.88 15.75 -3.46
C SER A 134 42.01 16.86 -4.03
N ALA A 135 40.70 16.63 -4.15
CA ALA A 135 39.72 17.60 -4.63
C ALA A 135 38.61 17.81 -3.60
N ASP A 136 37.90 18.93 -3.71
CA ASP A 136 36.83 19.31 -2.78
C ASP A 136 35.47 19.47 -3.47
N PRO A 137 34.78 18.35 -3.77
CA PRO A 137 33.42 18.40 -4.30
C PRO A 137 32.36 18.70 -3.21
N GLY A 138 32.75 19.16 -2.01
CA GLY A 138 31.85 19.40 -0.89
C GLY A 138 32.06 18.45 0.28
N LEU A 139 33.31 18.40 0.77
CA LEU A 139 33.73 17.63 1.93
C LEU A 139 33.68 18.52 3.20
N PRO A 140 33.65 17.95 4.41
CA PRO A 140 33.70 16.54 4.81
C PRO A 140 32.43 15.75 4.48
N ALA A 141 32.56 14.44 4.22
CA ALA A 141 31.43 13.56 3.96
C ALA A 141 31.72 12.09 4.30
N LEU A 142 30.65 11.33 4.60
CA LEU A 142 30.68 9.88 4.67
C LEU A 142 30.41 9.27 3.27
N VAL A 143 31.44 8.65 2.69
CA VAL A 143 31.41 8.12 1.32
C VAL A 143 31.35 6.59 1.30
N GLY A 144 30.44 6.03 0.52
CA GLY A 144 30.28 4.60 0.30
C GLY A 144 29.16 3.96 1.14
N LEU A 145 28.50 2.95 0.56
CA LEU A 145 27.38 2.24 1.18
C LEU A 145 27.85 1.06 2.06
N TRP A 146 28.60 0.12 1.50
CA TRP A 146 28.99 -1.13 2.18
C TRP A 146 30.22 -0.97 3.08
N GLN A 147 31.12 -0.05 2.72
CA GLN A 147 32.32 0.28 3.48
C GLN A 147 32.42 1.80 3.62
N PRO A 148 31.67 2.41 4.55
CA PRO A 148 31.56 3.86 4.64
C PRO A 148 32.87 4.49 5.14
N ARG A 149 33.50 5.34 4.33
CA ARG A 149 34.76 6.05 4.61
C ARG A 149 34.47 7.52 4.93
N ILE A 150 35.09 8.06 5.98
CA ILE A 150 35.01 9.49 6.28
C ILE A 150 36.07 10.16 5.43
N VAL A 151 35.66 11.06 4.55
CA VAL A 151 36.54 11.78 3.64
C VAL A 151 36.50 13.27 3.98
N VAL A 152 37.66 13.90 4.05
CA VAL A 152 37.84 15.34 4.31
C VAL A 152 38.53 16.01 3.12
N GLY A 153 38.34 17.32 2.99
CA GLY A 153 38.91 18.10 1.89
C GLY A 153 40.44 18.25 1.95
N PRO A 154 41.08 18.66 0.85
CA PRO A 154 42.53 18.80 0.75
C PRO A 154 43.12 19.83 1.73
N HIS A 155 42.36 20.87 2.08
CA HIS A 155 42.80 21.94 3.00
C HIS A 155 42.20 21.84 4.41
N PHE A 156 41.65 20.68 4.78
CA PHE A 156 40.94 20.50 6.04
C PHE A 156 41.75 20.94 7.27
N ASP A 157 43.02 20.57 7.32
CA ASP A 157 43.91 20.88 8.46
C ASP A 157 44.31 22.37 8.54
N GLN A 158 44.21 23.09 7.41
CA GLN A 158 44.51 24.52 7.32
C GLN A 158 43.27 25.37 7.63
N GLN A 159 42.08 24.83 7.34
CA GLN A 159 40.82 25.54 7.46
C GLN A 159 40.25 25.48 8.88
N PHE A 160 40.51 24.39 9.61
CA PHE A 160 39.94 24.15 10.94
C PHE A 160 41.03 23.93 11.98
N ASP A 161 40.85 24.47 13.17
CA ASP A 161 41.74 24.17 14.31
C ASP A 161 41.50 22.74 14.83
N ALA A 162 42.35 22.26 15.75
CA ALA A 162 42.28 20.87 16.24
C ALA A 162 40.93 20.54 16.92
N ASP A 163 40.33 21.48 17.64
CA ASP A 163 39.04 21.27 18.31
C ASP A 163 37.89 21.28 17.31
N GLU A 164 37.92 22.17 16.31
CA GLU A 164 37.00 22.23 15.18
C GLU A 164 37.07 20.96 14.34
N GLN A 165 38.26 20.47 14.02
CA GLN A 165 38.47 19.21 13.31
C GLN A 165 37.88 18.03 14.10
N ALA A 166 38.14 17.98 15.41
CA ALA A 166 37.61 16.92 16.27
C ALA A 166 36.07 16.93 16.29
N LEU A 167 35.45 18.12 16.32
CA LEU A 167 34.00 18.30 16.25
C LEU A 167 33.40 17.83 14.92
N ILE A 168 34.02 18.19 13.81
CA ILE A 168 33.61 17.77 12.47
C ILE A 168 33.72 16.25 12.34
N LEU A 169 34.86 15.67 12.71
CA LEU A 169 35.06 14.21 12.64
C LEU A 169 34.11 13.47 13.59
N ARG A 170 33.75 14.05 14.75
CA ARG A 170 32.74 13.49 15.65
C ARG A 170 31.36 13.45 15.01
N HIS A 171 30.99 14.49 14.25
CA HIS A 171 29.75 14.53 13.47
C HIS A 171 29.74 13.43 12.39
N GLU A 172 30.80 13.32 11.58
CA GLU A 172 30.88 12.28 10.54
C GLU A 172 30.88 10.85 11.11
N ARG A 173 31.58 10.64 12.23
CA ARG A 173 31.55 9.35 12.96
C ARG A 173 30.16 9.03 13.51
N SER A 174 29.37 10.03 13.89
CA SER A 174 27.98 9.85 14.33
C SER A 174 27.10 9.33 13.21
N HIS A 175 27.24 9.83 11.97
CA HIS A 175 26.56 9.27 10.80
C HIS A 175 26.93 7.80 10.56
N ARG A 176 28.23 7.49 10.59
CA ARG A 176 28.71 6.10 10.43
C ARG A 176 28.14 5.18 11.51
N ARG A 177 28.24 5.57 12.78
CA ARG A 177 27.77 4.77 13.93
C ARG A 177 26.28 4.50 13.90
N ASN A 178 25.48 5.45 13.43
CA ASN A 178 24.03 5.30 13.36
C ASN A 178 23.53 4.54 12.12
N GLY A 179 24.42 4.23 11.17
CA GLY A 179 24.02 3.54 9.93
C GLY A 179 23.34 4.46 8.93
N ASP A 180 23.63 5.77 8.95
CA ASP A 180 22.94 6.75 8.09
C ASP A 180 23.17 6.48 6.59
N HIS A 181 24.28 5.82 6.24
CA HIS A 181 24.56 5.30 4.89
C HIS A 181 23.52 4.24 4.45
N TRP A 182 23.13 3.32 5.34
CA TRP A 182 22.06 2.34 5.05
C TRP A 182 20.70 3.01 4.89
N ALA A 183 20.42 3.98 5.76
CA ALA A 183 19.17 4.74 5.70
C ALA A 183 19.07 5.54 4.38
N ASN A 184 20.19 6.11 3.91
CA ASN A 184 20.28 6.76 2.60
C ASN A 184 20.16 5.76 1.43
N GLY A 185 20.71 4.56 1.56
CA GLY A 185 20.49 3.46 0.62
C GLY A 185 19.03 3.03 0.52
N ALA A 186 18.34 2.89 1.65
CA ALA A 186 16.91 2.59 1.70
C ALA A 186 16.07 3.72 1.07
N LEU A 187 16.43 4.99 1.33
CA LEU A 187 15.79 6.14 0.70
C LEU A 187 15.99 6.13 -0.83
N LEU A 188 17.18 5.77 -1.32
CA LEU A 188 17.45 5.62 -2.75
C LEU A 188 16.54 4.55 -3.38
N LEU A 189 16.41 3.38 -2.73
CA LEU A 189 15.54 2.32 -3.20
C LEU A 189 14.08 2.78 -3.23
N ALA A 190 13.59 3.38 -2.15
CA ALA A 190 12.23 3.92 -2.08
C ALA A 190 11.96 4.95 -3.20
N ARG A 191 12.88 5.89 -3.42
CA ARG A 191 12.79 6.88 -4.51
C ARG A 191 12.81 6.26 -5.89
N SER A 192 13.48 5.12 -6.05
CA SER A 192 13.54 4.43 -7.34
C SER A 192 12.26 3.61 -7.58
N VAL A 193 11.72 2.93 -6.57
CA VAL A 193 10.46 2.18 -6.67
C VAL A 193 9.26 3.12 -6.90
N PHE A 194 9.22 4.22 -6.16
CA PHE A 194 8.15 5.22 -6.20
C PHE A 194 8.58 6.49 -6.93
N TRP A 195 9.32 6.34 -8.03
CA TRP A 195 9.88 7.46 -8.81
C TRP A 195 8.82 8.44 -9.32
N PHE A 196 7.58 7.97 -9.52
CA PHE A 196 6.43 8.76 -9.96
C PHE A 196 5.70 9.48 -8.81
N HIS A 197 6.06 9.23 -7.55
CA HIS A 197 5.28 9.67 -6.40
C HIS A 197 5.55 11.14 -6.03
N PRO A 198 4.55 12.05 -6.06
CA PRO A 198 4.78 13.49 -5.92
C PRO A 198 5.26 13.92 -4.51
N LEU A 199 4.81 13.24 -3.46
CA LEU A 199 5.24 13.56 -2.08
C LEU A 199 6.61 13.03 -1.71
N LEU A 200 7.17 12.08 -2.46
CA LEU A 200 8.40 11.40 -2.05
C LEU A 200 9.64 12.30 -2.12
N PRO A 201 9.82 13.18 -3.12
CA PRO A 201 10.86 14.21 -3.10
C PRO A 201 10.75 15.18 -1.92
N TRP A 202 9.52 15.47 -1.47
CA TRP A 202 9.30 16.29 -0.27
C TRP A 202 9.67 15.50 1.01
N ALA A 203 9.21 14.26 1.13
CA ALA A 203 9.52 13.38 2.25
C ALA A 203 11.03 13.12 2.39
N ALA A 204 11.72 12.87 1.27
CA ALA A 204 13.16 12.69 1.23
C ALA A 204 13.91 13.91 1.78
N ARG A 205 13.51 15.12 1.38
CA ARG A 205 14.09 16.38 1.90
C ARG A 205 13.87 16.52 3.41
N ARG A 206 12.72 16.07 3.91
CA ARG A 206 12.41 16.14 5.34
C ARG A 206 13.16 15.10 6.17
N PHE A 207 13.25 13.87 5.67
CA PHE A 207 14.05 12.80 6.24
C PHE A 207 15.52 13.20 6.40
N LEU A 208 16.14 13.70 5.33
CA LEU A 208 17.54 14.12 5.34
C LEU A 208 17.77 15.29 6.31
N ARG A 209 16.80 16.21 6.39
CA ARG A 209 16.84 17.31 7.37
C ARG A 209 16.75 16.80 8.81
N ASP A 210 15.89 15.84 9.10
CA ASP A 210 15.79 15.24 10.43
C ASP A 210 17.02 14.39 10.77
N GLN A 211 17.66 13.74 9.78
CA GLN A 211 18.94 13.03 9.93
C GLN A 211 20.05 13.96 10.43
N GLU A 212 20.22 15.12 9.80
CA GLU A 212 21.20 16.14 10.20
C GLU A 212 20.93 16.65 11.62
N LEU A 213 19.68 17.00 11.94
CA LEU A 213 19.30 17.48 13.27
C LEU A 213 19.55 16.41 14.36
N ALA A 214 19.26 15.15 14.06
CA ALA A 214 19.55 14.04 14.96
C ALA A 214 21.06 13.82 15.12
N CYS A 215 21.85 14.01 14.06
CA CYS A 215 23.30 13.91 14.10
C CYS A 215 23.93 15.03 14.94
N ASP A 216 23.47 16.27 14.77
CA ASP A 216 23.87 17.44 15.58
C ASP A 216 23.59 17.20 17.06
N ALA A 217 22.37 16.73 17.37
CA ALA A 217 21.96 16.43 18.74
C ALA A 217 22.87 15.37 19.39
N ARG A 218 23.20 14.29 18.67
CA ARG A 218 24.13 13.24 19.12
C ARG A 218 25.54 13.78 19.33
N THR A 219 26.02 14.61 18.41
CA THR A 219 27.37 15.19 18.43
C THR A 219 27.58 16.11 19.63
N VAL A 220 26.56 16.90 20.00
CA VAL A 220 26.61 17.80 21.16
C VAL A 220 26.27 17.09 22.47
N ALA A 221 25.47 16.02 22.45
CA ALA A 221 25.14 15.26 23.65
C ALA A 221 26.37 14.67 24.35
N ALA A 222 27.41 14.30 23.59
CA ALA A 222 28.65 13.75 24.15
C ALA A 222 29.42 14.77 25.01
N GLN A 223 29.44 16.04 24.61
CA GLN A 223 30.12 17.13 25.32
C GLN A 223 29.30 18.43 25.23
N PRO A 224 28.32 18.61 26.13
CA PRO A 224 27.40 19.74 26.08
C PRO A 224 28.07 21.12 26.20
N THR A 225 29.24 21.19 26.83
CA THR A 225 30.03 22.42 27.00
C THR A 225 30.56 22.96 25.68
N GLN A 226 30.85 22.10 24.70
CA GLN A 226 31.35 22.48 23.38
C GLN A 226 30.26 22.94 22.41
N ARG A 227 29.00 23.05 22.84
CA ARG A 227 27.88 23.41 21.96
C ARG A 227 28.08 24.71 21.18
N ARG A 228 28.65 25.74 21.82
CA ARG A 228 28.91 27.04 21.18
C ARG A 228 29.99 26.91 20.11
N LEU A 229 31.09 26.23 20.44
CA LEU A 229 32.17 25.93 19.49
C LEU A 229 31.62 25.13 18.31
N TYR A 230 30.83 24.09 18.57
CA TYR A 230 30.18 23.32 17.52
C TYR A 230 29.30 24.17 16.60
N ALA A 231 28.49 25.08 17.14
CA ALA A 231 27.66 25.97 16.33
C ALA A 231 28.50 26.91 15.45
N SER A 232 29.62 27.45 15.96
CA SER A 232 30.53 28.27 15.16
C SER A 232 31.29 27.46 14.11
N THR A 233 31.76 26.25 14.44
CA THR A 233 32.40 25.33 13.48
C THR A 233 31.45 24.97 12.35
N LEU A 234 30.19 24.69 12.66
CA LEU A 234 29.16 24.36 11.68
C LEU A 234 28.84 25.54 10.76
N LEU A 235 28.80 26.77 11.30
CA LEU A 235 28.66 28.00 10.50
C LEU A 235 29.88 28.19 9.59
N LYS A 236 31.10 28.04 10.13
CA LYS A 236 32.35 28.16 9.39
C LYS A 236 32.43 27.14 8.24
N ALA A 237 32.13 25.87 8.51
CA ALA A 237 32.13 24.81 7.49
C ALA A 237 31.15 25.10 6.34
N GLN A 238 30.00 25.75 6.60
CA GLN A 238 29.08 26.15 5.53
C GLN A 238 29.61 27.28 4.64
N LEU A 239 30.54 28.11 5.13
CA LEU A 239 31.10 29.23 4.37
C LEU A 239 32.24 28.81 3.44
N VAL A 240 32.90 27.68 3.75
CA VAL A 240 34.16 27.28 3.10
C VAL A 240 33.98 26.31 1.92
N HIS A 241 32.92 25.48 1.89
CA HIS A 241 32.80 24.39 0.91
C HIS A 241 31.59 24.52 -0.05
N PRO A 242 31.76 24.29 -1.38
CA PRO A 242 30.67 24.14 -2.35
C PRO A 242 29.94 22.78 -2.22
N VAL A 243 28.81 22.60 -2.91
CA VAL A 243 27.79 21.57 -2.62
C VAL A 243 28.13 20.19 -3.22
N ALA A 244 28.12 19.14 -2.39
CA ALA A 244 28.20 17.74 -2.83
C ALA A 244 26.84 17.18 -3.31
N PRO A 245 26.80 16.27 -4.31
CA PRO A 245 25.58 15.60 -4.74
C PRO A 245 25.15 14.50 -3.75
N MET A 246 23.84 14.43 -3.53
CA MET A 246 22.93 13.36 -3.04
C MET A 246 23.30 12.41 -1.87
N ALA A 247 24.57 12.15 -1.54
CA ALA A 247 24.95 11.37 -0.35
C ALA A 247 24.98 12.23 0.93
N CYS A 248 25.26 13.53 0.79
CA CYS A 248 25.22 14.53 1.86
C CYS A 248 24.41 15.73 1.37
N HIS A 249 23.09 15.70 1.61
CA HIS A 249 22.17 16.80 1.27
C HIS A 249 22.28 17.95 2.29
N TRP A 250 23.52 18.44 2.49
CA TRP A 250 23.90 19.39 3.53
C TRP A 250 23.33 20.81 3.32
N ARG A 251 22.89 21.17 2.10
CA ARG A 251 22.48 22.56 1.78
C ARG A 251 21.07 22.70 1.20
N SER A 252 20.16 23.17 2.06
CA SER A 252 19.26 24.27 1.71
C SER A 252 19.36 25.32 2.83
N GLN A 253 19.50 26.61 2.50
CA GLN A 253 19.65 27.70 3.49
C GLN A 253 18.63 27.71 4.67
N PRO A 254 17.37 27.25 4.54
CA PRO A 254 16.47 27.11 5.70
C PRO A 254 16.90 26.06 6.75
N VAL A 255 17.92 25.24 6.48
CA VAL A 255 18.38 24.15 7.37
C VAL A 255 19.36 24.66 8.42
N LEU A 256 20.28 25.57 8.08
CA LEU A 256 21.29 26.07 9.02
C LEU A 256 20.68 26.77 10.24
N LYS A 257 19.66 27.63 10.00
CA LYS A 257 18.91 28.29 11.06
C LYS A 257 18.24 27.29 12.00
N GLU A 258 17.60 26.24 11.45
CA GLU A 258 16.95 25.23 12.30
C GLU A 258 17.97 24.39 13.06
N ARG A 259 19.10 24.03 12.46
CA ARG A 259 20.19 23.30 13.14
C ARG A 259 20.69 24.08 14.35
N ILE A 260 21.06 25.35 14.17
CA ILE A 260 21.50 26.22 15.26
C ILE A 260 20.38 26.43 16.30
N ALA A 261 19.12 26.58 15.86
CA ALA A 261 17.99 26.70 16.77
C ALA A 261 17.75 25.43 17.60
N MET A 262 17.91 24.24 17.00
CA MET A 262 17.77 22.95 17.67
C MET A 262 18.92 22.70 18.65
N LEU A 263 20.12 23.21 18.39
CA LEU A 263 21.21 23.20 19.38
C LEU A 263 20.85 23.97 20.66
N LYS A 264 20.04 25.04 20.56
CA LYS A 264 19.58 25.80 21.74
C LYS A 264 18.55 25.06 22.58
N GLN A 265 17.79 24.13 21.99
CA GLN A 265 16.88 23.28 22.76
C GLN A 265 17.72 22.28 23.56
N SER A 266 18.03 22.64 24.81
CA SER A 266 18.65 21.73 25.76
C SER A 266 17.79 20.47 25.86
N GLN A 267 18.47 19.33 25.98
CA GLN A 267 17.89 18.00 26.19
C GLN A 267 16.90 18.06 27.37
N ARG A 268 15.64 18.42 27.09
CA ARG A 268 14.55 18.28 28.06
C ARG A 268 14.48 16.81 28.41
N LYS A 269 14.10 16.48 29.64
CA LYS A 269 13.87 15.10 30.08
C LYS A 269 12.79 14.49 29.17
N ALA A 270 13.24 13.88 28.08
CA ALA A 270 12.38 13.22 27.12
C ALA A 270 11.76 12.01 27.81
N LEU A 271 10.52 11.70 27.44
CA LEU A 271 9.97 10.38 27.72
C LEU A 271 10.95 9.31 27.19
N PRO A 272 11.09 8.15 27.87
CA PRO A 272 12.02 7.12 27.44
C PRO A 272 11.79 6.80 25.96
N LYS A 273 12.89 6.69 25.20
CA LYS A 273 12.92 6.58 23.72
C LYS A 273 11.91 5.58 23.13
N VAL A 274 11.52 4.58 23.92
CA VAL A 274 10.60 3.50 23.57
C VAL A 274 9.13 3.95 23.57
N SER A 275 8.67 4.79 24.52
CA SER A 275 7.23 5.08 24.69
C SER A 275 6.66 5.93 23.55
N GLY A 276 7.41 6.92 23.08
CA GLY A 276 7.00 7.76 21.93
C GLY A 276 6.93 6.99 20.61
N GLN A 277 7.84 6.03 20.40
CA GLN A 277 7.79 5.17 19.21
C GLN A 277 6.66 4.15 19.28
N VAL A 278 6.41 3.55 20.45
CA VAL A 278 5.29 2.60 20.63
C VAL A 278 3.94 3.25 20.38
N LEU A 279 3.73 4.49 20.85
CA LEU A 279 2.48 5.23 20.57
C LEU A 279 2.31 5.50 19.07
N LEU A 280 3.38 5.88 18.37
CA LEU A 280 3.31 6.18 16.94
C LEU A 280 3.15 4.91 16.09
N VAL A 281 3.83 3.82 16.46
CA VAL A 281 3.61 2.49 15.86
C VAL A 281 2.17 2.07 16.08
N GLY A 282 1.64 2.18 17.30
CA GLY A 282 0.25 1.87 17.62
C GLY A 282 -0.74 2.69 16.78
N LEU A 283 -0.47 4.00 16.59
CA LEU A 283 -1.29 4.87 15.74
C LEU A 283 -1.21 4.45 14.26
N CYS A 284 0.00 4.22 13.72
CA CYS A 284 0.18 3.78 12.34
C CYS A 284 -0.44 2.41 12.08
N MET A 285 -0.28 1.46 13.01
CA MET A 285 -0.92 0.14 12.94
C MET A 285 -2.44 0.24 13.08
N GLY A 286 -2.96 1.13 13.94
CA GLY A 286 -4.39 1.37 14.06
C GLY A 286 -4.99 1.91 12.77
N VAL A 287 -4.34 2.90 12.14
CA VAL A 287 -4.76 3.44 10.83
C VAL A 287 -4.61 2.41 9.72
N ALA A 288 -3.53 1.61 9.74
CA ALA A 288 -3.32 0.50 8.79
C ALA A 288 -4.43 -0.56 8.92
N ALA A 289 -4.75 -0.96 10.15
CA ALA A 289 -5.82 -1.91 10.45
C ALA A 289 -7.21 -1.36 10.06
N LEU A 290 -7.47 -0.08 10.31
CA LEU A 290 -8.69 0.62 9.89
C LEU A 290 -8.90 0.59 8.37
N ALA A 291 -7.88 0.98 7.59
CA ALA A 291 -8.02 0.99 6.14
C ALA A 291 -7.75 -0.38 5.47
N TRP A 292 -7.27 -1.37 6.22
CA TRP A 292 -7.36 -2.77 5.81
C TRP A 292 -8.75 -3.35 6.07
N ALA A 293 -9.36 -3.07 7.23
CA ALA A 293 -10.73 -3.46 7.52
C ALA A 293 -11.72 -2.87 6.50
N SER A 294 -11.47 -1.65 5.99
CA SER A 294 -12.29 -1.06 4.93
C SER A 294 -12.14 -1.72 3.55
N GLN A 295 -11.08 -2.51 3.30
CA GLN A 295 -10.93 -3.29 2.06
C GLN A 295 -11.75 -4.60 2.10
N GLY A 296 -12.25 -5.00 3.27
CA GLY A 296 -13.08 -6.19 3.46
C GLY A 296 -14.59 -5.92 3.53
N ALA A 297 -15.04 -4.67 3.34
CA ALA A 297 -16.47 -4.40 3.21
C ALA A 297 -16.96 -5.11 1.94
N VAL A 298 -17.90 -6.05 2.13
CA VAL A 298 -18.44 -6.94 1.11
C VAL A 298 -19.01 -6.10 -0.05
N THR A 299 -18.21 -5.94 -1.11
CA THR A 299 -18.66 -5.39 -2.40
C THR A 299 -18.70 -6.50 -3.43
N GLY A 300 -19.34 -7.62 -3.10
CA GLY A 300 -19.75 -8.57 -4.14
C GLY A 300 -20.87 -7.94 -4.94
N THR A 301 -20.75 -7.88 -6.27
CA THR A 301 -21.90 -7.59 -7.11
C THR A 301 -22.92 -8.71 -6.87
N PRO A 302 -24.18 -8.41 -6.50
CA PRO A 302 -25.18 -9.44 -6.37
C PRO A 302 -25.45 -10.02 -7.76
N SER A 303 -25.19 -11.31 -7.94
CA SER A 303 -25.51 -12.03 -9.17
C SER A 303 -26.66 -12.99 -8.90
N VAL A 304 -27.65 -12.96 -9.78
CA VAL A 304 -28.81 -13.84 -9.71
C VAL A 304 -28.93 -14.55 -11.06
N SER A 305 -28.79 -15.86 -11.06
CA SER A 305 -28.95 -16.69 -12.25
C SER A 305 -30.15 -17.61 -12.10
N ALA A 306 -30.93 -17.73 -13.17
CA ALA A 306 -32.05 -18.65 -13.28
C ALA A 306 -31.91 -19.37 -14.61
N GLU A 307 -31.30 -20.55 -14.58
CA GLU A 307 -31.17 -21.42 -15.76
C GLU A 307 -32.15 -22.60 -15.62
N PRO A 308 -33.06 -22.83 -16.57
CA PRO A 308 -33.89 -24.03 -16.59
C PRO A 308 -32.99 -25.22 -16.96
N PHE A 309 -32.63 -26.06 -15.99
CA PHE A 309 -31.55 -27.03 -16.15
C PHE A 309 -31.89 -28.23 -17.05
N GLN A 310 -30.88 -28.59 -17.84
CA GLN A 310 -30.36 -29.87 -18.38
C GLN A 310 -31.18 -31.18 -18.40
N HIS A 311 -32.26 -31.33 -17.63
CA HIS A 311 -33.10 -32.54 -17.60
C HIS A 311 -34.51 -32.36 -18.16
N ALA A 312 -34.90 -31.14 -18.54
CA ALA A 312 -36.23 -30.86 -19.11
C ALA A 312 -36.59 -31.76 -20.31
N ALA A 313 -35.62 -32.07 -21.17
CA ALA A 313 -35.81 -32.98 -22.30
C ALA A 313 -36.01 -34.44 -21.86
N ALA A 314 -35.32 -34.89 -20.80
CA ALA A 314 -35.42 -36.25 -20.27
C ALA A 314 -36.76 -36.48 -19.54
N ASP A 315 -37.24 -35.48 -18.79
CA ASP A 315 -38.53 -35.51 -18.11
C ASP A 315 -39.70 -35.46 -19.12
N ALA A 316 -39.54 -34.69 -20.19
CA ALA A 316 -40.51 -34.65 -21.29
C ALA A 316 -40.59 -35.99 -22.05
N ALA A 317 -39.44 -36.62 -22.32
CA ALA A 317 -39.40 -37.93 -22.96
C ALA A 317 -40.08 -39.02 -22.11
N LYS A 318 -39.86 -39.02 -20.77
CA LYS A 318 -40.56 -39.94 -19.85
C LYS A 318 -42.07 -39.71 -19.80
N ALA A 319 -42.53 -38.48 -20.03
CA ALA A 319 -43.95 -38.12 -20.06
C ALA A 319 -44.62 -38.33 -21.45
N GLY A 320 -43.86 -38.80 -22.45
CA GLY A 320 -44.34 -39.00 -23.82
C GLY A 320 -44.73 -37.69 -24.51
N LEU A 321 -43.94 -36.63 -24.29
CA LEU A 321 -44.07 -35.32 -24.94
C LEU A 321 -43.08 -35.23 -26.12
N ASP A 322 -43.50 -34.60 -27.21
CA ASP A 322 -42.68 -34.35 -28.41
C ASP A 322 -41.60 -33.27 -28.15
N SER A 323 -41.92 -32.29 -27.30
CA SER A 323 -40.99 -31.22 -26.89
C SER A 323 -41.31 -30.72 -25.49
N PRO A 324 -40.30 -30.44 -24.64
CA PRO A 324 -40.49 -29.87 -23.31
C PRO A 324 -40.97 -28.41 -23.35
N VAL A 325 -41.42 -27.91 -22.20
CA VAL A 325 -41.63 -26.46 -22.00
C VAL A 325 -40.29 -25.74 -22.14
N GLN A 326 -40.22 -24.73 -23.01
CA GLN A 326 -39.00 -23.95 -23.23
C GLN A 326 -39.18 -22.53 -22.69
N ALA A 327 -38.17 -22.01 -22.01
CA ALA A 327 -38.20 -20.63 -21.52
C ALA A 327 -37.99 -19.65 -22.68
N GLN A 328 -38.87 -18.66 -22.79
CA GLN A 328 -38.75 -17.60 -23.80
C GLN A 328 -38.17 -16.32 -23.21
N LYS A 329 -38.70 -15.86 -22.08
CA LYS A 329 -38.22 -14.67 -21.38
C LYS A 329 -38.22 -14.88 -19.88
N MET A 330 -37.04 -14.94 -19.28
CA MET A 330 -36.84 -15.05 -17.83
C MET A 330 -35.96 -13.90 -17.35
N SER A 331 -36.59 -12.80 -16.93
CA SER A 331 -35.84 -11.75 -16.25
C SER A 331 -35.47 -12.23 -14.83
N PRO A 332 -34.20 -12.13 -14.42
CA PRO A 332 -33.78 -12.62 -13.10
C PRO A 332 -34.52 -11.87 -11.97
N PRO A 333 -34.81 -12.52 -10.84
CA PRO A 333 -35.41 -11.85 -9.69
C PRO A 333 -34.47 -10.78 -9.12
N ALA A 334 -35.07 -9.75 -8.52
CA ALA A 334 -34.31 -8.78 -7.75
C ALA A 334 -33.73 -9.43 -6.49
N TYR A 335 -32.51 -9.04 -6.13
CA TYR A 335 -31.89 -9.44 -4.86
C TYR A 335 -32.60 -8.71 -3.70
N PRO A 336 -33.13 -9.41 -2.69
CA PRO A 336 -33.73 -8.75 -1.53
C PRO A 336 -32.71 -7.86 -0.79
N SER A 337 -33.06 -6.62 -0.50
CA SER A 337 -32.13 -5.64 0.11
C SER A 337 -31.62 -6.10 1.48
N GLU A 338 -32.48 -6.67 2.31
CA GLU A 338 -32.09 -7.21 3.62
C GLU A 338 -31.12 -8.39 3.50
N ALA A 339 -31.30 -9.23 2.48
CA ALA A 339 -30.41 -10.36 2.22
C ALA A 339 -29.05 -9.89 1.70
N PHE A 340 -29.05 -8.83 0.88
CA PHE A 340 -27.84 -8.19 0.39
C PHE A 340 -27.03 -7.54 1.51
N GLU A 341 -27.68 -6.76 2.38
CA GLU A 341 -27.03 -6.11 3.53
C GLU A 341 -26.42 -7.11 4.52
N LYS A 342 -27.06 -8.28 4.67
CA LYS A 342 -26.59 -9.37 5.53
C LYS A 342 -25.64 -10.34 4.82
N GLY A 343 -25.37 -10.15 3.53
CA GLY A 343 -24.50 -11.03 2.74
C GLY A 343 -24.99 -12.47 2.63
N LEU A 344 -26.31 -12.71 2.67
CA LEU A 344 -26.89 -14.05 2.57
C LEU A 344 -26.87 -14.51 1.11
N ILE A 345 -26.50 -15.77 0.85
CA ILE A 345 -26.51 -16.43 -0.48
C ILE A 345 -27.39 -17.68 -0.42
N GLY A 346 -27.87 -18.20 -1.55
CA GLY A 346 -28.63 -19.44 -1.55
C GLY A 346 -29.30 -19.80 -2.87
N VAL A 347 -29.91 -20.98 -2.90
CA VAL A 347 -30.64 -21.50 -4.06
C VAL A 347 -32.11 -21.70 -3.70
N VAL A 348 -33.00 -21.31 -4.62
CA VAL A 348 -34.45 -21.58 -4.53
C VAL A 348 -34.85 -22.45 -5.71
N ASN A 349 -35.33 -23.67 -5.45
CA ASN A 349 -35.88 -24.55 -6.46
C ASN A 349 -37.39 -24.30 -6.57
N LEU A 350 -37.83 -23.82 -7.74
CA LEU A 350 -39.25 -23.61 -8.06
C LEU A 350 -39.78 -24.70 -8.98
N ILE A 351 -41.05 -25.08 -8.80
CA ILE A 351 -41.85 -25.83 -9.76
C ILE A 351 -42.86 -24.86 -10.39
N VAL A 352 -42.75 -24.64 -11.70
CA VAL A 352 -43.62 -23.74 -12.47
C VAL A 352 -44.54 -24.57 -13.36
N ALA A 353 -45.86 -24.37 -13.25
CA ALA A 353 -46.85 -24.97 -14.13
C ALA A 353 -47.24 -24.00 -15.25
N VAL A 354 -47.20 -24.48 -16.49
CA VAL A 354 -47.45 -23.71 -17.70
C VAL A 354 -48.62 -24.31 -18.47
N ASP A 355 -49.56 -23.48 -18.93
CA ASP A 355 -50.70 -23.92 -19.74
C ASP A 355 -50.34 -24.16 -21.21
N ALA A 356 -51.30 -24.65 -22.01
CA ALA A 356 -51.14 -24.86 -23.45
C ALA A 356 -50.96 -23.55 -24.26
N LYS A 357 -51.05 -22.37 -23.63
CA LYS A 357 -50.79 -21.06 -24.25
C LYS A 357 -49.43 -20.48 -23.86
N GLY A 358 -48.67 -21.15 -23.00
CA GLY A 358 -47.36 -20.68 -22.53
C GLY A 358 -47.40 -19.75 -21.31
N ASN A 359 -48.57 -19.60 -20.67
CA ASN A 359 -48.72 -18.77 -19.48
C ASN A 359 -48.48 -19.57 -18.20
N VAL A 360 -47.89 -18.91 -17.21
CA VAL A 360 -47.72 -19.47 -15.86
C VAL A 360 -49.06 -19.54 -15.15
N THR A 361 -49.44 -20.74 -14.74
CA THR A 361 -50.71 -21.01 -14.02
C THR A 361 -50.49 -21.20 -12.52
N ASP A 362 -49.36 -21.79 -12.13
CA ASP A 362 -49.00 -22.01 -10.73
C ASP A 362 -47.48 -21.98 -10.54
N VAL A 363 -47.02 -21.54 -9.37
CA VAL A 363 -45.61 -21.50 -8.98
C VAL A 363 -45.49 -21.97 -7.53
N GLN A 364 -44.80 -23.09 -7.34
CA GLN A 364 -44.57 -23.69 -6.02
C GLN A 364 -43.07 -23.70 -5.70
N VAL A 365 -42.73 -23.53 -4.42
CA VAL A 365 -41.35 -23.70 -3.94
C VAL A 365 -41.18 -25.16 -3.55
N GLU A 366 -40.24 -25.85 -4.19
CA GLU A 366 -39.89 -27.24 -3.86
C GLU A 366 -38.89 -27.28 -2.70
N SER A 367 -37.89 -26.39 -2.74
CA SER A 367 -36.91 -26.23 -1.65
C SER A 367 -36.20 -24.90 -1.73
N ALA A 368 -35.72 -24.41 -0.59
CA ALA A 368 -34.90 -23.20 -0.50
C ALA A 368 -33.78 -23.42 0.52
N THR A 369 -32.57 -22.93 0.22
CA THR A 369 -31.44 -23.00 1.15
C THR A 369 -31.69 -22.20 2.43
N ASN A 370 -32.37 -21.05 2.32
CA ASN A 370 -32.70 -20.17 3.44
C ASN A 370 -34.20 -19.87 3.45
N PRO A 371 -34.99 -20.62 4.25
CA PRO A 371 -36.43 -20.42 4.31
C PRO A 371 -36.84 -18.99 4.68
N GLY A 372 -37.65 -18.36 3.85
CA GLY A 372 -38.24 -17.03 4.05
C GLY A 372 -37.37 -15.85 3.57
N VAL A 373 -36.24 -16.09 2.91
CA VAL A 373 -35.31 -15.04 2.49
C VAL A 373 -35.46 -14.67 1.02
N PHE A 374 -35.51 -15.67 0.13
CA PHE A 374 -35.40 -15.48 -1.33
C PHE A 374 -36.67 -15.86 -2.09
N GLU A 375 -37.58 -16.58 -1.45
CA GLU A 375 -38.73 -17.23 -2.07
C GLU A 375 -39.75 -16.22 -2.60
N ALA A 376 -40.04 -15.17 -1.84
CA ALA A 376 -40.98 -14.14 -2.27
C ALA A 376 -40.51 -13.43 -3.55
N ALA A 377 -39.23 -13.09 -3.63
CA ALA A 377 -38.62 -12.48 -4.81
C ALA A 377 -38.59 -13.45 -6.00
N SER A 378 -38.25 -14.72 -5.73
CA SER A 378 -38.22 -15.80 -6.71
C SER A 378 -39.59 -16.05 -7.34
N ILE A 379 -40.64 -16.18 -6.52
CA ILE A 379 -42.04 -16.39 -6.97
C ILE A 379 -42.53 -15.18 -7.77
N ALA A 380 -42.26 -13.95 -7.30
CA ALA A 380 -42.70 -12.73 -7.97
C ALA A 380 -42.08 -12.56 -9.37
N ALA A 381 -40.82 -12.99 -9.55
CA ALA A 381 -40.19 -13.02 -10.87
C ALA A 381 -40.75 -14.13 -11.75
N ALA A 382 -40.88 -15.34 -11.20
CA ALA A 382 -41.37 -16.50 -11.95
C ALA A 382 -42.77 -16.31 -12.54
N ARG A 383 -43.66 -15.58 -11.86
CA ARG A 383 -45.00 -15.22 -12.36
C ARG A 383 -44.98 -14.30 -13.59
N LYS A 384 -43.87 -13.61 -13.86
CA LYS A 384 -43.70 -12.70 -15.01
C LYS A 384 -43.00 -13.36 -16.19
N TRP A 385 -42.53 -14.60 -16.03
CA TRP A 385 -41.82 -15.32 -17.07
C TRP A 385 -42.77 -15.86 -18.12
N THR A 386 -42.29 -15.95 -19.35
CA THR A 386 -43.05 -16.50 -20.48
C THR A 386 -42.36 -17.72 -21.05
N TYR A 387 -43.17 -18.69 -21.48
CA TYR A 387 -42.71 -19.99 -21.95
C TYR A 387 -43.35 -20.37 -23.27
N THR A 388 -42.67 -21.21 -24.03
CA THR A 388 -43.28 -22.01 -25.08
C THR A 388 -43.80 -23.30 -24.44
N PRO A 389 -45.10 -23.63 -24.59
CA PRO A 389 -45.70 -24.80 -23.96
C PRO A 389 -45.10 -26.11 -24.48
N ALA A 390 -45.28 -27.19 -23.72
CA ALA A 390 -44.88 -28.51 -24.17
C ALA A 390 -45.76 -28.98 -25.33
N MET A 391 -45.22 -29.83 -26.20
CA MET A 391 -45.94 -30.35 -27.37
C MET A 391 -46.16 -31.86 -27.22
N LYS A 392 -47.34 -32.36 -27.60
CA LYS A 392 -47.67 -33.79 -27.66
C LYS A 392 -48.56 -34.10 -28.86
N ASN A 393 -48.13 -35.01 -29.73
CA ASN A 393 -48.77 -35.30 -31.01
C ASN A 393 -49.08 -34.03 -31.83
N GLY A 394 -48.15 -33.07 -31.84
CA GLY A 394 -48.30 -31.78 -32.54
C GLY A 394 -49.30 -30.80 -31.90
N LYS A 395 -49.85 -31.08 -30.71
CA LYS A 395 -50.73 -30.16 -29.96
C LYS A 395 -50.03 -29.63 -28.71
N ALA A 396 -50.22 -28.35 -28.42
CA ALA A 396 -49.72 -27.74 -27.19
C ALA A 396 -50.47 -28.31 -25.97
N VAL A 397 -49.73 -28.71 -24.96
CA VAL A 397 -50.25 -29.28 -23.71
C VAL A 397 -49.63 -28.59 -22.50
N ALA A 398 -50.36 -28.59 -21.39
CA ALA A 398 -49.84 -28.08 -20.13
C ALA A 398 -48.66 -28.91 -19.64
N GLY A 399 -47.67 -28.25 -19.03
CA GLY A 399 -46.44 -28.87 -18.55
C GLY A 399 -45.97 -28.26 -17.24
N LYS A 400 -45.14 -28.99 -16.50
CA LYS A 400 -44.46 -28.49 -15.30
C LYS A 400 -42.95 -28.52 -15.52
N LEU A 401 -42.24 -27.53 -15.01
CA LEU A 401 -40.79 -27.48 -15.03
C LEU A 401 -40.21 -27.07 -13.68
N ARG A 402 -39.01 -27.59 -13.39
CA ARG A 402 -38.23 -27.22 -12.21
C ARG A 402 -37.16 -26.20 -12.60
N ILE A 403 -37.06 -25.09 -11.86
CA ILE A 403 -36.09 -24.02 -12.09
C ILE A 403 -35.33 -23.73 -10.80
N PRO A 404 -34.01 -23.98 -10.75
CA PRO A 404 -33.15 -23.48 -9.69
C PRO A 404 -32.79 -22.00 -9.93
N ILE A 405 -33.06 -21.16 -8.94
CA ILE A 405 -32.65 -19.76 -8.91
C ILE A 405 -31.51 -19.63 -7.91
N THR A 406 -30.35 -19.21 -8.38
CA THR A 406 -29.15 -19.06 -7.56
C THR A 406 -28.90 -17.59 -7.26
N TYR A 407 -28.84 -17.26 -5.97
CA TYR A 407 -28.42 -15.96 -5.45
C TYR A 407 -26.97 -16.07 -4.96
N ALA A 408 -26.06 -15.37 -5.63
CA ALA A 408 -24.63 -15.41 -5.35
C ALA A 408 -24.04 -13.99 -5.23
N MET A 409 -22.82 -13.95 -4.69
CA MET A 409 -21.95 -12.77 -4.70
C MET A 409 -20.62 -13.16 -5.35
N ASP A 410 -20.08 -12.32 -6.24
CA ASP A 410 -18.98 -12.60 -7.18
C ASP A 410 -17.67 -13.20 -6.60
N ASN A 411 -17.50 -13.27 -5.28
CA ASN A 411 -16.32 -13.88 -4.66
C ASN A 411 -16.49 -15.37 -4.30
N THR A 412 -17.48 -16.05 -4.88
CA THR A 412 -17.67 -17.50 -4.66
C THR A 412 -17.49 -18.27 -5.96
N GLU A 413 -16.26 -18.26 -6.49
CA GLU A 413 -15.86 -19.29 -7.45
C GLU A 413 -15.88 -20.68 -6.76
N ALA A 414 -16.68 -21.57 -7.32
CA ALA A 414 -16.38 -23.00 -7.46
C ALA A 414 -16.06 -23.82 -6.19
N ALA A 415 -16.92 -23.77 -5.17
CA ALA A 415 -16.93 -24.77 -4.09
C ALA A 415 -18.30 -25.46 -4.00
N GLY A 416 -18.67 -26.24 -5.02
CA GLY A 416 -19.95 -26.97 -5.02
C GLY A 416 -20.14 -28.01 -6.12
N GLY A 417 -19.15 -28.25 -6.96
CA GLY A 417 -19.19 -29.36 -7.93
C GLY A 417 -18.27 -30.47 -7.46
N GLN A 418 -18.73 -31.34 -6.55
CA GLN A 418 -18.37 -32.76 -6.39
C GLN A 418 -18.93 -33.30 -5.06
N THR A 419 -20.13 -33.87 -5.11
CA THR A 419 -20.70 -34.94 -4.23
C THR A 419 -22.15 -35.10 -4.72
N GLN A 420 -22.64 -36.22 -5.25
CA GLN A 420 -22.20 -37.61 -5.38
C GLN A 420 -22.57 -38.12 -6.77
#